data_AF-A0A3M1M348-F1
#
_entry.id   AF-A0A3M1M348-F1
#
_cell.length_a   1.000
_cell.length_b   1.000
_cell.length_c   1.000
_cell.angle_alpha   90.00
_cell.angle_beta   90.00
_cell.angle_gamma   90.00
#
_symmetry.space_group_name_H-M   'P 1'
#
loop_
_entity.id
_entity.type
_entity.pdbx_description
1 polymer ?
#
loop_
_entity_poly.entity_id
_entity_poly.type
_entity_poly.pdbx_seq_one_letter_code
_entity_poly.pdbx_strand_id
1 'polypeptide(L)' 'GLEAQLSVERYMKCGFGVCGQCALDGLLVCLDGPVLTMDQLEGVADFGRFHRTTTGRRLPLGTR' A
#
# COMPACT_ATOMS: atom_id res chain seq x y z
N GLY A 1 19.39 -3.03 -7.67
CA GLY A 1 18.15 -3.74 -7.36
C GLY A 1 17.76 -4.66 -8.48
N LEU A 2 16.65 -5.37 -8.32
CA LEU A 2 15.91 -5.93 -9.45
C LEU A 2 15.08 -4.81 -10.07
N GLU A 3 15.25 -4.54 -11.36
CA GLU A 3 14.40 -3.60 -12.09
C GLU A 3 13.01 -4.21 -12.30
N ALA A 4 12.03 -3.78 -11.51
CA ALA A 4 10.66 -4.25 -11.64
C ALA A 4 9.63 -3.17 -11.26
N GLN A 5 8.43 -3.34 -11.78
CA GLN A 5 7.24 -2.58 -11.40
C GLN A 5 6.21 -3.52 -10.79
N LEU A 6 5.53 -3.05 -9.76
CA LEU A 6 4.54 -3.82 -9.01
C LEU A 6 3.23 -3.05 -8.98
N SER A 7 2.14 -3.74 -9.33
CA SER A 7 0.79 -3.24 -9.04
C SER A 7 0.49 -3.51 -7.58
N VAL A 8 0.58 -2.47 -6.76
CA VAL A 8 0.37 -2.54 -5.32
C VAL A 8 -1.11 -2.38 -4.99
N GLU A 9 -1.65 -3.38 -4.29
CA GLU A 9 -3.02 -3.37 -3.81
C GLU A 9 -3.07 -2.98 -2.33
N ARG A 10 -4.00 -2.09 -1.99
CA ARG A 10 -4.36 -1.71 -0.61
C ARG A 10 -5.87 -1.57 -0.51
N TYR A 11 -6.41 -1.63 0.71
CA TYR A 11 -7.82 -1.34 0.91
C TYR A 11 -8.11 0.13 0.54
N MET A 12 -8.79 0.33 -0.59
CA MET A 12 -9.20 1.64 -1.08
C MET A 12 -10.66 1.90 -0.68
N LYS A 13 -10.87 2.86 0.24
CA LYS A 13 -12.22 3.29 0.60
C LYS A 13 -12.73 4.43 -0.28
N CYS A 14 -11.94 5.50 -0.41
CA CYS A 14 -12.35 6.67 -1.20
C CYS A 14 -11.82 6.69 -2.63
N GLY A 15 -10.60 6.22 -2.88
CA GLY A 15 -9.96 6.29 -4.21
C GLY A 15 -9.44 7.67 -4.64
N PHE A 16 -9.67 8.75 -3.88
CA PHE A 16 -9.26 10.12 -4.24
C PHE A 16 -8.48 10.83 -3.10
N GLY A 17 -7.89 10.07 -2.19
CA GLY A 17 -6.93 10.59 -1.20
C GLY A 17 -7.48 11.11 0.12
N VAL A 18 -8.79 11.33 0.28
CA VAL A 18 -9.33 11.95 1.51
C VAL A 18 -9.27 11.03 2.75
N CYS A 19 -9.36 9.71 2.57
CA CYS A 19 -9.55 8.78 3.71
C CYS A 19 -8.26 8.17 4.26
N GLY A 20 -7.14 8.23 3.54
CA GLY A 20 -5.85 7.64 3.95
C GLY A 20 -5.81 6.11 4.13
N GLN A 21 -6.89 5.36 3.87
CA GLN A 21 -6.91 3.90 4.11
C GLN A 21 -5.88 3.13 3.27
N CYS A 22 -5.60 3.63 2.07
CA CYS A 22 -4.61 3.07 1.16
C CYS A 22 -3.16 3.54 1.44
N ALA A 23 -2.90 4.14 2.60
CA ALA A 23 -1.58 4.66 2.93
C ALA A 23 -0.47 3.58 2.92
N LEU A 24 0.71 3.96 2.48
CA LEU A 24 1.89 3.13 2.38
C LEU A 24 3.10 4.02 2.72
N ASP A 25 3.38 4.19 4.02
CA ASP A 25 4.44 5.06 4.57
C ASP A 25 4.59 6.42 3.87
N GLY A 26 3.53 7.23 3.92
CA GLY A 26 3.51 8.57 3.34
C GLY A 26 3.01 8.62 1.90
N LEU A 27 3.02 7.49 1.17
CA LEU A 27 2.34 7.36 -0.12
C LEU A 27 0.87 7.02 0.08
N LEU A 28 0.01 7.48 -0.82
CA LEU A 28 -1.38 7.05 -0.96
C LEU A 28 -1.51 6.25 -2.26
N VAL A 29 -1.70 4.93 -2.17
CA VAL A 29 -1.71 4.07 -3.37
C VAL A 29 -2.77 4.49 -4.39
N CYS A 30 -3.88 5.09 -3.97
CA CYS A 30 -4.90 5.61 -4.90
C CYS A 30 -4.51 6.91 -5.64
N LEU A 31 -3.45 7.61 -5.21
CA LEU A 31 -2.95 8.83 -5.84
C LEU A 31 -1.56 8.63 -6.47
N ASP A 32 -0.64 8.02 -5.71
CA ASP A 32 0.75 7.80 -6.09
C ASP A 32 0.99 6.47 -6.81
N GLY A 33 0.04 5.53 -6.71
CA GLY A 33 0.08 4.21 -7.33
C GLY A 33 -0.93 4.06 -8.48
N PRO A 34 -1.44 2.84 -8.76
CA PRO A 34 -1.14 1.56 -8.10
C PRO A 34 0.18 0.94 -8.55
N VAL A 35 0.76 1.39 -9.67
CA VAL A 35 2.02 0.84 -10.21
C VAL A 35 3.20 1.61 -9.62
N LEU A 36 4.01 0.93 -8.81
CA LEU A 36 5.21 1.47 -8.17
C LEU A 36 6.46 0.70 -8.61
N THR A 37 7.60 1.39 -8.70
CA THR A 37 8.89 0.76 -9.00
C THR A 37 9.47 0.08 -7.76
N MET A 38 10.40 -0.86 -7.96
CA MET A 38 11.15 -1.46 -6.85
C MET A 38 11.87 -0.41 -6.01
N ASP A 39 12.51 0.58 -6.63
CA ASP A 39 13.20 1.67 -5.90
C ASP A 39 12.26 2.47 -4.99
N GLN A 40 11.02 2.73 -5.43
CA GLN A 40 10.01 3.39 -4.59
C GLN A 40 9.61 2.52 -3.40
N LEU A 41 9.66 1.20 -3.53
CA LEU A 41 9.25 0.25 -2.49
C LEU A 41 10.37 -0.16 -1.54
N GLU A 42 11.64 -0.07 -1.95
CA GLU A 42 12.80 -0.45 -1.11
C GLU A 42 12.85 0.33 0.22
N GLY A 43 12.38 1.59 0.23
CA GLY A 43 12.32 2.44 1.43
C GLY A 43 11.03 2.35 2.26
N VAL A 44 10.06 1.54 1.85
CA VAL A 44 8.72 1.50 2.44
C VAL A 44 8.60 0.35 3.44
N ALA A 45 8.57 0.66 4.73
CA ALA A 45 8.51 -0.33 5.81
C ALA A 45 7.17 -1.10 5.87
N ASP A 46 6.06 -0.47 5.49
CA ASP A 46 4.71 -1.03 5.51
C ASP A 46 4.47 -2.04 4.36
N PHE A 47 5.30 -2.06 3.32
CA PHE A 47 5.13 -2.93 2.14
C PHE A 47 5.30 -4.41 2.52
N GLY A 48 4.34 -5.25 2.12
CA GLY A 48 4.39 -6.69 2.39
C GLY A 48 4.30 -7.11 3.87
N ARG A 49 3.88 -6.23 4.78
CA ARG A 49 3.82 -6.54 6.23
C ARG A 49 2.44 -6.88 6.76
N PHE A 50 1.41 -6.16 6.33
CA PHE A 50 0.04 -6.30 6.81
C PHE A 50 -0.97 -5.82 5.78
N HIS A 51 -2.23 -6.23 5.95
CA HIS A 51 -3.38 -5.59 5.29
C HIS A 51 -4.20 -4.79 6.29
N ARG A 52 -4.96 -3.80 5.82
CA ARG A 52 -5.91 -3.05 6.66
C ARG A 52 -7.32 -3.61 6.51
N THR A 53 -8.10 -3.56 7.58
CA THR A 53 -9.55 -3.81 7.54
C THR A 53 -10.29 -2.58 7.03
N THR A 54 -11.61 -2.71 6.84
CA THR A 54 -12.50 -1.60 6.46
C THR A 54 -12.50 -0.42 7.44
N THR A 55 -12.17 -0.69 8.71
CA THR A 55 -12.04 0.30 9.79
C THR A 55 -10.61 0.80 10.00
N GLY A 56 -9.64 0.30 9.23
CA GLY A 56 -8.22 0.70 9.30
C GLY A 56 -7.36 -0.11 10.28
N ARG A 57 -7.89 -1.17 10.91
CA ARG A 57 -7.08 -2.06 11.76
C ARG A 57 -6.05 -2.80 10.92
N ARG A 58 -4.80 -2.89 11.38
CA ARG A 58 -3.72 -3.67 10.74
C ARG A 58 -3.84 -5.16 11.13
N LEU A 59 -3.80 -6.04 10.13
CA LEU A 59 -3.81 -7.49 10.29
C LEU A 59 -2.61 -8.11 9.56
N PRO A 60 -1.85 -9.04 10.16
CA PRO A 60 -0.73 -9.70 9.51
C PRO A 60 -1.13 -10.35 8.18
N LEU A 61 -0.23 -10.36 7.21
CA LEU A 61 -0.47 -11.12 5.97
C LEU A 61 -0.47 -12.62 6.29
N GLY A 62 -1.43 -13.36 5.76
CA GLY A 62 -1.54 -14.82 5.93
C GLY A 62 -2.51 -15.30 7.00
N THR A 63 -3.09 -14.42 7.82
CA THR A 63 -4.10 -14.80 8.84
C THR A 63 -5.54 -14.79 8.29
N ARG A 64 -5.78 -15.41 7.13
CA ARG A 64 -7.16 -15.60 6.65
C ARG A 64 -7.91 -16.58 7.53
#